data_AF-A0A1Q3HF65-F1
#
_entry.id   AF-A0A1Q3HF65-F1
#
_cell.length_a   1.000
_cell.length_b   1.000
_cell.length_c   1.000
_cell.angle_alpha   90.00
_cell.angle_beta   90.00
_cell.angle_gamma   90.00
#
_symmetry.space_group_name_H-M   'P 1'
#
loop_
_entity.id
_entity.type
_entity.pdbx_description
1 polymer ?
#
loop_
_entity_poly.entity_id
_entity_poly.type
_entity_poly.pdbx_seq_one_letter_code
_entity_poly.pdbx_strand_id
1 'polypeptide(L)'
;METPQQRWLRESREVEQALRGLFAMDLDDGQLRQGMEEMATRWPFPGLIALWGPGLYYRNRTVFRPFILARFPQFTFDTRGRPKSVFKGPTAELFEKWLQDVERSGDVELFRRLYRLQLQDLSWDARRKRWLGDLLARYGAASTRTQRQLVLNQFDFPFNLDELAAITLYTADAVVSRGFILAHLPWGRWHGFGRSSPWQKLPVLARERGDEALALDLYRRQVPEETWKQDVLALCGSVREPGALVEALEQRHPAQWLKDAATTFLALARERGRDAVPYLLRHVRDVRQPWVPLNRSFSQLVELAREREWFDLWSALMCTSASPDTYDSEVLGLIQRSRLPGDEVRRRLLLLTGVGRELNFPGLGLVQVQPLKDETAVLLYERFPDLVRGPFLRHVSPGWSGTYPKLTTRAIERDDEPLVDYLASRVALQSVHYGASKQPSKWAEVIERLSASYEALLARSPEAFVSRAATVLGKMPAFAIGNYGMLVRHNRLARLFFERAHAHYAADARAMRDLLESPQIHVQALAFRVLGRDDERARTLAARNVDLLQATLLRPLHRKTRLMALGALRNAARDEAAARQLVGRIRDALDLPDQRYPKEALLGILAGILHRWPALRGPSEQPVVYGGAA
;
A
#
# COMPACT_ATOMS: atom_id res chain seq x y z
N MET A 1 -9.76 5.27 47.19
CA MET A 1 -9.41 4.94 45.78
C MET A 1 -8.16 4.09 45.80
N GLU A 2 -8.22 2.85 45.32
CA GLU A 2 -7.03 1.99 45.23
C GLU A 2 -6.03 2.55 44.24
N THR A 3 -4.75 2.53 44.60
CA THR A 3 -3.71 2.91 43.65
C THR A 3 -3.57 1.85 42.55
N PRO A 4 -3.14 2.22 41.34
CA PRO A 4 -2.89 1.25 40.26
C PRO A 4 -1.97 0.09 40.68
N GLN A 5 -1.02 0.35 41.58
CA GLN A 5 -0.11 -0.66 42.12
C GLN A 5 -0.80 -1.62 43.10
N GLN A 6 -1.70 -1.13 43.95
CA GLN A 6 -2.49 -1.98 44.85
C GLN A 6 -3.45 -2.88 44.06
N ARG A 7 -4.11 -2.32 43.03
CA ARG A 7 -4.97 -3.07 42.13
C ARG A 7 -4.21 -4.18 41.40
N TRP A 8 -3.01 -3.88 40.88
CA TRP A 8 -2.15 -4.87 40.24
C TRP A 8 -1.74 -6.01 41.17
N LEU A 9 -1.33 -5.70 42.41
CA LEU A 9 -0.95 -6.71 43.39
C LEU A 9 -2.10 -7.64 43.75
N ARG A 10 -3.32 -7.10 43.88
CA ARG A 10 -4.52 -7.90 44.12
C ARG A 10 -4.82 -8.80 42.92
N GLU A 11 -4.95 -8.23 41.73
CA GLU A 11 -5.28 -8.98 40.51
C GLU A 11 -4.22 -10.05 40.19
N SER A 12 -2.93 -9.78 40.41
CA SER A 12 -1.84 -10.76 40.20
C SER A 12 -1.93 -11.95 41.15
N ARG A 13 -2.27 -11.72 42.42
CA ARG A 13 -2.47 -12.80 43.42
C ARG A 13 -3.69 -13.64 43.12
N GLU A 14 -4.80 -13.00 42.72
CA GLU A 14 -6.01 -13.69 42.30
C GLU A 14 -5.76 -14.58 41.09
N VAL A 15 -5.04 -14.07 40.08
CA VAL A 15 -4.66 -14.84 38.89
C VAL A 15 -3.73 -15.99 39.28
N GLU A 16 -2.72 -15.77 40.12
CA GLU A 16 -1.83 -16.84 40.58
C GLU A 16 -2.61 -17.95 41.31
N GLN A 17 -3.48 -17.60 42.25
CA GLN A 17 -4.27 -18.57 43.00
C GLN A 17 -5.21 -19.35 42.09
N ALA A 18 -5.88 -18.66 41.15
CA ALA A 18 -6.74 -19.30 40.17
C ALA A 18 -5.97 -20.25 39.25
N LEU A 19 -4.77 -19.88 38.80
CA LEU A 19 -3.92 -20.74 37.97
C LEU A 19 -3.48 -21.99 38.73
N ARG A 20 -3.02 -21.84 39.98
CA ARG A 20 -2.66 -22.98 40.83
C ARG A 20 -3.86 -23.90 41.06
N GLY A 21 -5.05 -23.33 41.25
CA GLY A 21 -6.31 -24.08 41.36
C GLY A 21 -6.62 -24.88 40.09
N LEU A 22 -6.54 -24.24 38.91
CA LEU A 22 -6.78 -24.89 37.63
C LEU A 22 -5.84 -26.07 37.36
N PHE A 23 -4.56 -25.96 37.74
CA PHE A 23 -3.60 -27.06 37.61
C PHE A 23 -3.78 -28.17 38.66
N ALA A 24 -4.43 -27.89 39.79
CA ALA A 24 -4.70 -28.87 40.83
C ALA A 24 -5.99 -29.68 40.57
N MET A 25 -6.87 -29.20 39.69
CA MET A 25 -8.08 -29.91 39.29
C MET A 25 -7.77 -30.99 38.24
N ASP A 26 -8.45 -32.12 38.34
CA ASP A 26 -8.37 -33.19 37.34
C ASP A 26 -9.27 -32.87 36.12
N LEU A 27 -8.82 -31.91 35.31
CA LEU A 27 -9.49 -31.46 34.09
C LEU A 27 -8.94 -32.20 32.89
N ASP A 28 -9.76 -32.42 31.86
CA ASP A 28 -9.26 -32.83 30.55
C ASP A 28 -8.56 -31.65 29.82
N ASP A 29 -7.85 -31.94 28.72
CA ASP A 29 -7.07 -30.91 28.01
C ASP A 29 -7.96 -29.81 27.39
N GLY A 30 -9.20 -30.11 27.00
CA GLY A 30 -10.15 -29.14 26.46
C GLY A 30 -10.67 -28.19 27.53
N GLN A 31 -11.06 -28.75 28.68
CA GLN A 31 -11.52 -28.01 29.86
C GLN A 31 -10.41 -27.13 30.43
N LEU A 32 -9.18 -27.65 30.54
CA LEU A 32 -8.04 -26.86 30.98
C LEU A 32 -7.74 -25.72 30.01
N ARG A 33 -7.82 -25.96 28.69
CA ARG A 33 -7.63 -24.91 27.68
C ARG A 33 -8.69 -23.81 27.81
N GLN A 34 -9.95 -24.16 28.02
CA GLN A 34 -11.02 -23.19 28.23
C GLN A 34 -10.78 -22.34 29.48
N GLY A 35 -10.47 -22.97 30.62
CA GLY A 35 -10.13 -22.25 31.85
C GLY A 35 -8.92 -21.33 31.68
N MET A 36 -7.92 -21.74 30.89
CA MET A 36 -6.76 -20.90 30.55
C MET A 36 -7.12 -19.71 29.66
N GLU A 37 -8.02 -19.85 28.68
CA GLU A 37 -8.49 -18.72 27.85
C GLU A 37 -9.28 -17.70 28.66
N GLU A 38 -10.10 -18.16 29.60
CA GLU A 38 -10.80 -17.29 30.54
C GLU A 38 -9.82 -16.50 31.41
N MET A 39 -8.77 -17.14 31.93
CA MET A 39 -7.72 -16.46 32.69
C MET A 39 -6.88 -15.50 31.83
N ALA A 40 -6.68 -15.81 30.55
CA ALA A 40 -5.92 -14.98 29.62
C ALA A 40 -6.58 -13.63 29.31
N THR A 41 -7.86 -13.44 29.65
CA THR A 41 -8.52 -12.12 29.58
C THR A 41 -7.99 -11.14 30.63
N ARG A 42 -7.35 -11.63 31.69
CA ARG A 42 -6.82 -10.81 32.78
C ARG A 42 -5.43 -10.27 32.43
N TRP A 43 -5.25 -8.96 32.59
CA TRP A 43 -4.02 -8.27 32.17
C TRP A 43 -2.69 -8.85 32.72
N PRO A 44 -2.59 -9.30 34.00
CA PRO A 44 -1.34 -9.87 34.53
C PRO A 44 -0.97 -11.26 33.97
N PHE A 45 -1.91 -11.97 33.34
CA PHE A 45 -1.76 -13.39 33.00
C PHE A 45 -0.51 -13.72 32.15
N PRO A 46 -0.20 -13.00 31.05
CA PRO A 46 0.97 -13.33 30.23
C PRO A 46 2.29 -13.24 31.00
N GLY A 47 2.40 -12.27 31.91
CA GLY A 47 3.61 -12.01 32.70
C GLY A 47 3.95 -13.13 33.70
N LEU A 48 2.96 -13.94 34.08
CA LEU A 48 3.08 -15.07 35.01
C LEU A 48 3.40 -16.40 34.31
N ILE A 49 4.05 -16.36 33.15
CA ILE A 49 4.39 -17.54 32.33
C ILE A 49 5.11 -18.66 33.09
N ALA A 50 5.83 -18.35 34.16
CA ALA A 50 6.47 -19.37 34.99
C ALA A 50 5.48 -20.32 35.68
N LEU A 51 4.24 -19.89 35.90
CA LEU A 51 3.20 -20.69 36.56
C LEU A 51 2.46 -21.62 35.58
N TRP A 52 2.42 -21.27 34.29
CA TRP A 52 1.57 -21.98 33.32
C TRP A 52 2.31 -22.50 32.08
N GLY A 53 3.34 -21.80 31.59
CA GLY A 53 4.01 -22.11 30.32
C GLY A 53 4.62 -23.52 30.28
N PRO A 54 5.60 -23.84 31.14
CA PRO A 54 6.19 -25.17 31.20
C PRO A 54 5.16 -26.25 31.52
N GLY A 55 4.23 -25.97 32.45
CA GLY A 55 3.19 -26.93 32.86
C GLY A 55 2.29 -27.36 31.71
N LEU A 56 1.79 -26.40 30.92
CA LEU A 56 0.99 -26.70 29.73
C LEU A 56 1.81 -27.41 28.64
N TYR A 57 3.07 -27.01 28.46
CA TYR A 57 3.95 -27.63 27.46
C TYR A 57 4.21 -29.11 27.75
N TYR A 58 4.57 -29.44 28.99
CA TYR A 58 4.86 -30.83 29.39
C TYR A 58 3.60 -31.69 29.52
N ARG A 59 2.44 -31.09 29.77
CA ARG A 59 1.15 -31.79 29.78
C ARG A 59 0.77 -32.31 28.38
N ASN A 60 0.62 -31.39 27.43
CA ASN A 60 0.29 -31.75 26.05
C ASN A 60 0.73 -30.65 25.07
N ARG A 61 1.97 -30.75 24.57
CA ARG A 61 2.54 -29.75 23.66
C ARG A 61 1.69 -29.51 22.41
N THR A 62 1.03 -30.53 21.86
CA THR A 62 0.27 -30.40 20.61
C THR A 62 -0.99 -29.56 20.82
N VAL A 63 -1.70 -29.80 21.93
CA VAL A 63 -2.94 -29.09 22.25
C VAL A 63 -2.66 -27.65 22.72
N PHE A 64 -1.65 -27.45 23.56
CA PHE A 64 -1.43 -26.16 24.21
C PHE A 64 -0.48 -25.22 23.46
N ARG A 65 0.28 -25.68 22.46
CA ARG A 65 1.20 -24.83 21.71
C ARG A 65 0.53 -23.57 21.11
N PRO A 66 -0.63 -23.64 20.43
CA PRO A 66 -1.29 -22.44 19.91
C PRO A 66 -1.60 -21.40 20.99
N PHE A 67 -2.05 -21.87 22.17
CA PHE A 67 -2.34 -21.02 23.32
C PHE A 67 -1.07 -20.37 23.88
N ILE A 68 -0.02 -21.17 24.11
CA ILE A 68 1.28 -20.69 24.60
C ILE A 68 1.83 -19.60 23.68
N LEU A 69 1.76 -19.80 22.36
CA LEU A 69 2.21 -18.81 21.38
C LEU A 69 1.29 -17.57 21.35
N ALA A 70 -0.03 -17.72 21.46
CA ALA A 70 -0.92 -16.58 21.47
C ALA A 70 -0.72 -15.67 22.70
N ARG A 71 -0.34 -16.27 23.85
CA ARG A 71 -0.22 -15.57 25.14
C ARG A 71 1.21 -15.40 25.65
N PHE A 72 2.22 -15.73 24.84
CA PHE A 72 3.61 -15.61 25.24
C PHE A 72 3.98 -14.15 25.52
N PRO A 73 4.57 -13.83 26.68
CA PRO A 73 4.88 -12.46 27.05
C PRO A 73 6.10 -11.92 26.31
N GLN A 74 6.14 -10.60 26.12
CA GLN A 74 7.36 -9.90 25.69
C GLN A 74 8.35 -9.68 26.84
N PHE A 75 7.84 -9.56 28.08
CA PHE A 75 8.59 -9.36 29.32
C PHE A 75 7.92 -10.11 30.46
N THR A 76 8.71 -10.57 31.42
CA THR A 76 8.22 -11.33 32.58
C THR A 76 8.25 -10.49 33.86
N PHE A 77 7.26 -10.70 34.72
CA PHE A 77 7.11 -9.98 35.99
C PHE A 77 6.96 -10.99 37.13
N ASP A 78 7.38 -10.60 38.33
CA ASP A 78 7.02 -11.33 39.54
C ASP A 78 5.57 -11.01 39.97
N THR A 79 5.08 -11.72 40.98
CA THR A 79 3.75 -11.53 41.56
C THR A 79 3.59 -10.17 42.27
N ARG A 80 4.67 -9.38 42.34
CA ARG A 80 4.71 -8.01 42.82
C ARG A 80 4.76 -6.97 41.69
N GLY A 81 4.72 -7.40 40.42
CA GLY A 81 4.79 -6.53 39.23
C GLY A 81 6.18 -6.03 38.89
N ARG A 82 7.23 -6.57 39.52
CA ARG A 82 8.60 -6.17 39.24
C ARG A 82 9.12 -6.97 38.06
N PRO A 83 9.80 -6.34 37.08
CA PRO A 83 10.49 -7.06 36.03
C PRO A 83 11.40 -8.12 36.64
N LYS A 84 11.22 -9.38 36.25
CA LYS A 84 11.98 -10.50 36.79
C LYS A 84 12.28 -11.47 35.68
N SER A 85 13.55 -11.85 35.56
CA SER A 85 13.96 -12.86 34.60
C SER A 85 13.61 -14.27 35.08
N VAL A 86 12.95 -15.02 34.20
CA VAL A 86 12.59 -16.43 34.45
C VAL A 86 13.79 -17.38 34.34
N PHE A 87 14.86 -16.95 33.67
CA PHE A 87 16.15 -17.65 33.55
C PHE A 87 17.11 -17.33 34.72
N LYS A 88 16.62 -16.76 35.82
CA LYS A 88 17.39 -16.52 37.05
C LYS A 88 16.57 -16.94 38.27
N GLY A 89 17.28 -17.40 39.30
CA GLY A 89 16.64 -17.80 40.56
C GLY A 89 15.88 -19.13 40.44
N PRO A 90 14.81 -19.34 41.24
CA PRO A 90 14.20 -20.65 41.41
C PRO A 90 13.58 -21.29 40.16
N THR A 91 13.28 -20.50 39.11
CA THR A 91 12.68 -21.01 37.87
C THR A 91 13.70 -21.25 36.76
N ALA A 92 14.98 -20.94 36.98
CA ALA A 92 15.99 -20.96 35.93
C ALA A 92 16.15 -22.37 35.32
N GLU A 93 16.33 -23.39 36.15
CA GLU A 93 16.49 -24.78 35.71
C GLU A 93 15.29 -25.28 34.90
N LEU A 94 14.06 -24.89 35.31
CA LEU A 94 12.84 -25.26 34.60
C LEU A 94 12.79 -24.64 33.20
N PHE A 95 13.14 -23.35 33.08
CA PHE A 95 13.15 -22.65 31.79
C PHE A 95 14.33 -23.07 30.90
N GLU A 96 15.47 -23.41 31.47
CA GLU A 96 16.61 -23.98 30.75
C GLU A 96 16.26 -25.35 30.19
N LYS A 97 15.64 -26.22 30.99
CA LYS A 97 15.13 -27.50 30.52
C LYS A 97 14.07 -27.31 29.44
N TRP A 98 13.12 -26.39 29.63
CA TRP A 98 12.08 -26.11 28.64
C TRP A 98 12.65 -25.63 27.32
N LEU A 99 13.62 -24.70 27.35
CA LEU A 99 14.32 -24.24 26.16
C LEU A 99 15.03 -25.40 25.44
N GLN A 100 15.72 -26.28 26.17
CA GLN A 100 16.40 -27.44 25.59
C GLN A 100 15.43 -28.47 24.98
N ASP A 101 14.28 -28.73 25.63
CA ASP A 101 13.28 -29.68 25.12
C ASP A 101 12.57 -29.12 23.88
N VAL A 102 12.31 -27.79 23.86
CA VAL A 102 11.80 -27.07 22.68
C VAL A 102 12.81 -27.11 21.54
N GLU A 103 14.10 -26.91 21.84
CA GLU A 103 15.19 -27.01 20.88
C GLU A 103 15.26 -28.41 20.25
N ARG A 104 15.27 -29.47 21.09
CA ARG A 104 15.31 -30.87 20.66
C ARG A 104 14.09 -31.29 19.83
N SER A 105 12.91 -30.73 20.13
CA SER A 105 11.68 -31.00 19.37
C SER A 105 11.58 -30.25 18.04
N GLY A 106 12.46 -29.28 17.77
CA GLY A 106 12.47 -28.51 16.54
C GLY A 106 11.40 -27.43 16.45
N ASP A 107 10.77 -27.01 17.56
CA ASP A 107 9.78 -25.94 17.55
C ASP A 107 10.45 -24.55 17.49
N VAL A 108 10.70 -24.09 16.27
CA VAL A 108 11.42 -22.84 15.96
C VAL A 108 10.78 -21.61 16.61
N GLU A 109 9.46 -21.47 16.54
CA GLU A 109 8.77 -20.25 17.00
C GLU A 109 8.81 -20.13 18.52
N LEU A 110 8.56 -21.24 19.23
CA LEU A 110 8.63 -21.25 20.69
C LEU A 110 10.08 -21.10 21.17
N PHE A 111 11.05 -21.73 20.47
CA PHE A 111 12.47 -21.54 20.75
C PHE A 111 12.85 -20.06 20.68
N ARG A 112 12.50 -19.37 19.59
CA ARG A 112 12.85 -17.95 19.39
C ARG A 112 12.33 -17.06 20.51
N ARG A 113 11.12 -17.35 21.01
CA ARG A 113 10.50 -16.60 22.11
C ARG A 113 11.18 -16.86 23.46
N LEU A 114 11.47 -18.12 23.78
CA LEU A 114 12.18 -18.49 25.01
C LEU A 114 13.62 -17.96 25.00
N TYR A 115 14.32 -18.10 23.89
CA TYR A 115 15.69 -17.61 23.75
C TYR A 115 15.75 -16.07 23.85
N ARG A 116 14.75 -15.35 23.31
CA ARG A 116 14.63 -13.89 23.51
C ARG A 116 14.50 -13.51 24.99
N LEU A 117 13.71 -14.26 25.76
CA LEU A 117 13.60 -14.04 27.21
C LEU A 117 14.93 -14.35 27.92
N GLN A 118 15.68 -15.37 27.49
CA GLN A 118 17.00 -15.68 28.06
C GLN A 118 17.98 -14.51 27.86
N LEU A 119 17.89 -13.81 26.72
CA LEU A 119 18.75 -12.68 26.40
C LEU A 119 18.33 -11.36 27.08
N GLN A 120 17.14 -11.28 27.69
CA GLN A 120 16.52 -10.00 28.08
C GLN A 120 17.34 -9.16 29.07
N ASP A 121 18.11 -9.80 29.96
CA ASP A 121 18.87 -9.11 31.00
C ASP A 121 20.25 -8.63 30.53
N LEU A 122 20.67 -9.02 29.32
CA LEU A 122 21.99 -8.70 28.79
C LEU A 122 21.94 -7.37 28.03
N SER A 123 23.06 -6.63 28.05
CA SER A 123 23.27 -5.49 27.14
C SER A 123 23.27 -5.97 25.68
N TRP A 124 23.01 -5.07 24.72
CA TRP A 124 22.96 -5.43 23.30
C TRP A 124 24.21 -6.18 22.82
N ASP A 125 25.40 -5.73 23.21
CA ASP A 125 26.66 -6.38 22.82
C ASP A 125 26.84 -7.75 23.48
N ALA A 126 26.43 -7.88 24.75
CA ALA A 126 26.46 -9.17 25.45
C ALA A 126 25.46 -10.17 24.84
N ARG A 127 24.27 -9.69 24.42
CA ARG A 127 23.29 -10.50 23.69
C ARG A 127 23.87 -11.01 22.37
N ARG A 128 24.48 -10.12 21.57
CA ARG A 128 25.11 -10.49 20.30
C ARG A 128 26.22 -11.52 20.51
N LYS A 129 27.11 -11.32 21.48
CA LYS A 129 28.19 -12.27 21.79
C LYS A 129 27.64 -13.63 22.21
N ARG A 130 26.63 -13.65 23.09
CA ARG A 130 25.99 -14.88 23.55
C ARG A 130 25.31 -15.63 22.39
N TRP A 131 24.49 -14.92 21.60
CA TRP A 131 23.84 -15.45 20.42
C TRP A 131 24.82 -16.07 19.43
N LEU A 132 25.93 -15.37 19.15
CA LEU A 132 26.93 -15.85 18.20
C LEU A 132 27.63 -17.12 18.69
N GLY A 133 28.03 -17.16 19.96
CA GLY A 133 28.64 -18.34 20.56
C GLY A 133 27.70 -19.54 20.57
N ASP A 134 26.44 -19.32 20.96
CA ASP A 134 25.40 -20.35 21.00
C ASP A 134 25.08 -20.89 19.60
N LEU A 135 24.99 -20.01 18.60
CA LEU A 135 24.79 -20.36 17.19
C LEU A 135 25.93 -21.25 16.68
N LEU A 136 27.18 -20.81 16.83
CA LEU A 136 28.34 -21.54 16.31
C LEU A 136 28.51 -22.89 17.00
N ALA A 137 28.29 -22.97 18.32
CA ALA A 137 28.37 -24.23 19.05
C ALA A 137 27.34 -25.25 18.55
N ARG A 138 26.06 -24.84 18.44
CA ARG A 138 24.97 -25.73 17.98
C ARG A 138 25.11 -26.10 16.52
N TYR A 139 25.50 -25.14 15.68
CA TYR A 139 25.72 -25.37 14.27
C TYR A 139 26.89 -26.33 14.03
N GLY A 140 27.98 -26.19 14.79
CA GLY A 140 29.12 -27.11 14.76
C GLY A 140 28.79 -28.52 15.24
N ALA A 141 27.91 -28.65 16.25
CA ALA A 141 27.43 -29.95 16.74
C ALA A 141 26.45 -30.64 15.77
N ALA A 142 25.77 -29.89 14.90
CA ALA A 142 24.84 -30.44 13.93
C ALA A 142 25.57 -31.24 12.84
N SER A 143 25.28 -32.54 12.79
CA SER A 143 25.96 -33.50 11.91
C SER A 143 25.35 -33.57 10.51
N THR A 144 24.11 -33.13 10.33
CA THR A 144 23.39 -33.17 9.05
C THR A 144 22.98 -31.79 8.56
N ARG A 145 22.79 -31.67 7.24
CA ARG A 145 22.30 -30.43 6.61
C ARG A 145 20.95 -29.97 7.16
N THR A 146 20.02 -30.89 7.40
CA THR A 146 18.69 -30.57 7.95
C THR A 146 18.78 -30.01 9.37
N GLN A 147 19.64 -30.61 10.22
CA GLN A 147 19.89 -30.09 11.57
C GLN A 147 20.52 -28.70 11.53
N ARG A 148 21.49 -28.48 10.62
CA ARG A 148 22.10 -27.15 10.41
C ARG A 148 21.05 -26.11 10.00
N GLN A 149 20.16 -26.46 9.06
CA GLN A 149 19.06 -25.56 8.66
C GLN A 149 18.11 -25.25 9.83
N LEU A 150 17.78 -26.26 10.65
CA LEU A 150 16.95 -26.06 11.83
C LEU A 150 17.61 -25.10 12.84
N VAL A 151 18.92 -25.25 13.09
CA VAL A 151 19.68 -24.33 13.95
C VAL A 151 19.65 -22.91 13.38
N LEU A 152 19.90 -22.72 12.09
CA LEU A 152 19.82 -21.38 11.47
C LEU A 152 18.42 -20.77 11.62
N ASN A 153 17.37 -21.57 11.43
CA ASN A 153 15.99 -21.10 11.63
C ASN A 153 15.73 -20.73 13.10
N GLN A 154 16.20 -21.52 14.06
CA GLN A 154 16.08 -21.21 15.49
C GLN A 154 16.80 -19.91 15.87
N PHE A 155 17.92 -19.60 15.22
CA PHE A 155 18.81 -18.48 15.55
C PHE A 155 18.66 -17.24 14.65
N ASP A 156 17.67 -17.20 13.77
CA ASP A 156 17.37 -16.04 12.92
C ASP A 156 16.72 -14.91 13.77
N PHE A 157 17.62 -14.12 14.37
CA PHE A 157 17.39 -12.95 15.19
C PHE A 157 18.04 -11.72 14.56
N PRO A 158 17.62 -10.48 14.88
CA PRO A 158 18.17 -9.25 14.29
C PRO A 158 19.57 -8.89 14.85
N PHE A 159 20.50 -9.86 14.86
CA PHE A 159 21.91 -9.71 15.18
C PHE A 159 22.75 -9.89 13.92
N ASN A 160 23.92 -9.26 13.90
CA ASN A 160 24.86 -9.31 12.80
C ASN A 160 25.97 -10.33 13.09
N LEU A 161 26.35 -11.12 12.10
CA LEU A 161 27.54 -11.95 12.11
C LEU A 161 28.80 -11.08 12.05
N ASP A 162 29.91 -11.60 12.56
CA ASP A 162 31.23 -11.18 12.10
C ASP A 162 31.72 -12.12 11.00
N GLU A 163 32.78 -11.69 10.31
CA GLU A 163 33.30 -12.42 9.15
C GLU A 163 33.80 -13.82 9.52
N LEU A 164 34.42 -13.97 10.70
CA LEU A 164 34.95 -15.26 11.14
C LEU A 164 33.83 -16.28 11.39
N ALA A 165 32.74 -15.85 12.03
CA ALA A 165 31.57 -16.69 12.21
C ALA A 165 30.95 -17.08 10.86
N ALA A 166 30.83 -16.14 9.92
CA ALA A 166 30.32 -16.42 8.58
C ALA A 166 31.21 -17.42 7.82
N ILE A 167 32.53 -17.30 7.91
CA ILE A 167 33.48 -18.28 7.36
C ILE A 167 33.29 -19.65 7.99
N THR A 168 33.11 -19.73 9.30
CA THR A 168 32.85 -21.00 10.00
C THR A 168 31.57 -21.67 9.49
N LEU A 169 30.46 -20.92 9.38
CA LEU A 169 29.19 -21.43 8.85
C LEU A 169 29.29 -21.86 7.38
N TYR A 170 29.97 -21.06 6.55
CA TYR A 170 30.17 -21.33 5.13
C TYR A 170 31.07 -22.55 4.88
N THR A 171 32.14 -22.68 5.67
CA THR A 171 33.08 -23.81 5.55
C THR A 171 32.41 -25.13 5.90
N ALA A 172 31.52 -25.13 6.90
CA ALA A 172 30.80 -26.31 7.35
C ALA A 172 29.67 -26.75 6.39
N ASP A 173 28.83 -25.83 5.90
CA ASP A 173 27.86 -26.10 4.81
C ASP A 173 27.51 -24.82 4.05
N ALA A 174 28.15 -24.63 2.90
CA ALA A 174 27.93 -23.46 2.05
C ALA A 174 26.48 -23.33 1.57
N VAL A 175 25.82 -24.45 1.25
CA VAL A 175 24.49 -24.47 0.62
C VAL A 175 23.43 -23.92 1.57
N VAL A 176 23.42 -24.40 2.82
CA VAL A 176 22.42 -24.00 3.81
C VAL A 176 22.74 -22.65 4.47
N SER A 177 24.03 -22.34 4.67
CA SER A 177 24.43 -21.12 5.37
C SER A 177 24.31 -19.85 4.54
N ARG A 178 24.33 -19.94 3.20
CA ARG A 178 24.36 -18.78 2.30
C ARG A 178 23.28 -17.74 2.59
N GLY A 179 22.00 -18.16 2.61
CA GLY A 179 20.89 -17.25 2.83
C GLY A 179 20.96 -16.56 4.20
N PHE A 180 21.33 -17.32 5.23
CA PHE A 180 21.50 -16.81 6.58
C PHE A 180 22.65 -15.79 6.67
N ILE A 181 23.81 -16.11 6.09
CA ILE A 181 24.97 -15.20 6.06
C ILE A 181 24.58 -13.85 5.43
N LEU A 182 23.88 -13.88 4.29
CA LEU A 182 23.46 -12.67 3.59
C LEU A 182 22.40 -11.85 4.36
N ALA A 183 21.55 -12.51 5.16
CA ALA A 183 20.56 -11.86 6.02
C ALA A 183 21.18 -11.22 7.28
N HIS A 184 22.27 -11.78 7.79
CA HIS A 184 22.96 -11.33 9.01
C HIS A 184 24.27 -10.59 8.75
N LEU A 185 24.45 -10.01 7.57
CA LEU A 185 25.56 -9.09 7.32
C LEU A 185 25.55 -7.93 8.31
N PRO A 186 26.69 -7.29 8.59
CA PRO A 186 26.70 -6.06 9.37
C PRO A 186 25.88 -4.98 8.66
N TRP A 187 24.61 -4.84 9.04
CA TRP A 187 23.76 -3.76 8.58
C TRP A 187 24.33 -2.45 9.12
N GLY A 188 24.92 -1.64 8.22
CA GLY A 188 25.11 -0.21 8.51
C GLY A 188 23.73 0.34 8.81
N ARG A 189 23.51 0.83 10.04
CA ARG A 189 22.18 1.31 10.45
C ARG A 189 21.68 2.33 9.42
N TRP A 190 20.38 2.28 9.21
CA TRP A 190 19.60 3.26 8.46
C TRP A 190 20.19 4.65 8.65
N HIS A 191 20.48 5.32 7.52
CA HIS A 191 21.22 6.57 7.41
C HIS A 191 22.72 6.47 7.70
N GLY A 192 23.54 6.07 6.72
CA GLY A 192 24.88 6.63 6.46
C GLY A 192 25.92 6.73 7.59
N PHE A 193 25.68 6.19 8.78
CA PHE A 193 26.48 6.41 9.98
C PHE A 193 26.89 5.04 10.52
N GLY A 194 28.17 4.71 10.27
CA GLY A 194 28.82 3.48 10.72
C GLY A 194 29.00 2.46 9.60
N ARG A 195 30.02 2.66 8.76
CA ARG A 195 30.50 1.62 7.83
C ARG A 195 31.29 0.60 8.65
N SER A 196 30.74 -0.59 8.88
CA SER A 196 31.62 -1.73 9.14
C SER A 196 32.47 -1.93 7.90
N SER A 197 33.78 -2.15 8.07
CA SER A 197 34.65 -2.46 6.94
C SER A 197 34.09 -3.66 6.18
N PRO A 198 34.07 -3.63 4.83
CA PRO A 198 33.59 -4.75 4.04
C PRO A 198 34.43 -6.00 4.37
N TRP A 199 33.76 -7.15 4.44
CA TRP A 199 34.40 -8.44 4.60
C TRP A 199 35.33 -8.72 3.41
N GLN A 200 36.55 -9.19 3.71
CA GLN A 200 37.61 -9.39 2.71
C GLN A 200 37.93 -10.88 2.48
N LYS A 201 37.92 -11.68 3.54
CA LYS A 201 38.32 -13.09 3.54
C LYS A 201 37.23 -14.00 3.00
N LEU A 202 35.96 -13.80 3.38
CA LEU A 202 34.87 -14.68 2.93
C LEU A 202 34.64 -14.59 1.40
N PRO A 203 34.62 -13.40 0.76
CA PRO A 203 34.51 -13.32 -0.68
C PRO A 203 35.68 -14.03 -1.40
N VAL A 204 36.92 -13.91 -0.89
CA VAL A 204 38.08 -14.61 -1.45
C VAL A 204 37.91 -16.12 -1.35
N LEU A 205 37.55 -16.64 -0.17
CA LEU A 205 37.28 -18.06 0.05
C LEU A 205 36.16 -18.59 -0.86
N ALA A 206 35.09 -17.81 -1.06
CA ALA A 206 34.00 -18.17 -1.95
C ALA A 206 34.48 -18.30 -3.40
N ARG A 207 35.33 -17.38 -3.89
CA ARG A 207 35.93 -17.45 -5.23
C ARG A 207 36.88 -18.64 -5.38
N GLU A 208 37.73 -18.90 -4.40
CA GLU A 208 38.62 -20.06 -4.38
C GLU A 208 37.86 -21.39 -4.48
N ARG A 209 36.63 -21.42 -3.97
CA ARG A 209 35.72 -22.58 -4.05
C ARG A 209 34.78 -22.57 -5.27
N GLY A 210 34.91 -21.59 -6.16
CA GLY A 210 34.08 -21.45 -7.36
C GLY A 210 32.66 -20.90 -7.11
N ASP A 211 32.36 -20.40 -5.91
CA ASP A 211 31.07 -19.76 -5.58
C ASP A 211 31.11 -18.25 -5.85
N GLU A 212 31.25 -17.89 -7.14
CA GLU A 212 31.29 -16.49 -7.57
C GLU A 212 30.01 -15.74 -7.19
N ALA A 213 28.87 -16.45 -7.19
CA ALA A 213 27.59 -15.85 -6.88
C ALA A 213 27.55 -15.33 -5.42
N LEU A 214 28.09 -16.07 -4.44
CA LEU A 214 28.17 -15.56 -3.06
C LEU A 214 29.15 -14.39 -2.95
N ALA A 215 30.29 -14.47 -3.61
CA ALA A 215 31.27 -13.39 -3.61
C ALA A 215 30.68 -12.08 -4.14
N LEU A 216 29.91 -12.15 -5.24
CA LEU A 216 29.19 -11.00 -5.80
C LEU A 216 28.06 -10.50 -4.89
N ASP A 217 27.29 -11.39 -4.27
CA ASP A 217 26.23 -10.97 -3.32
C ASP A 217 26.81 -10.22 -2.11
N LEU A 218 27.94 -10.71 -1.57
CA LEU A 218 28.67 -10.05 -0.49
C LEU A 218 29.20 -8.69 -0.93
N TYR A 219 29.80 -8.62 -2.13
CA TYR A 219 30.28 -7.37 -2.72
C TYR A 219 29.14 -6.35 -2.83
N ARG A 220 28.03 -6.69 -3.49
CA ARG A 220 26.92 -5.76 -3.74
C ARG A 220 26.30 -5.21 -2.45
N ARG A 221 26.28 -6.00 -1.37
CA ARG A 221 25.70 -5.59 -0.09
C ARG A 221 26.65 -4.78 0.79
N GLN A 222 27.96 -4.86 0.59
CA GLN A 222 28.96 -4.28 1.49
C GLN A 222 29.89 -3.25 0.84
N VAL A 223 29.97 -3.21 -0.49
CA VAL A 223 30.95 -2.37 -1.20
C VAL A 223 30.74 -0.89 -0.86
N PRO A 224 31.78 -0.19 -0.37
CA PRO A 224 31.74 1.26 -0.20
C PRO A 224 31.58 1.94 -1.56
N GLU A 225 30.81 3.02 -1.61
CA GLU A 225 30.49 3.73 -2.85
C GLU A 225 31.73 4.19 -3.64
N GLU A 226 32.80 4.64 -2.97
CA GLU A 226 34.05 5.02 -3.63
C GLU A 226 34.78 3.83 -4.26
N THR A 227 34.80 2.68 -3.57
CA THR A 227 35.39 1.44 -4.11
C THR A 227 34.58 0.94 -5.29
N TRP A 228 33.24 0.94 -5.17
CA TRP A 228 32.35 0.59 -6.27
C TRP A 228 32.60 1.46 -7.50
N LYS A 229 32.70 2.79 -7.31
CA LYS A 229 33.03 3.74 -8.39
C LYS A 229 34.35 3.39 -9.08
N GLN A 230 35.40 3.09 -8.33
CA GLN A 230 36.69 2.70 -8.88
C GLN A 230 36.57 1.39 -9.70
N ASP A 231 35.91 0.39 -9.14
CA ASP A 231 35.76 -0.92 -9.78
C ASP A 231 34.97 -0.83 -11.10
N VAL A 232 33.87 -0.09 -11.13
CA VAL A 232 33.07 0.06 -12.36
C VAL A 232 33.79 0.90 -13.42
N LEU A 233 34.60 1.87 -13.04
CA LEU A 233 35.42 2.63 -13.99
C LEU A 233 36.60 1.78 -14.52
N ALA A 234 37.17 0.88 -13.71
CA ALA A 234 38.16 -0.08 -14.18
C ALA A 234 37.57 -1.05 -15.23
N LEU A 235 36.29 -1.41 -15.12
CA LEU A 235 35.60 -2.19 -16.14
C LEU A 235 35.52 -1.47 -17.49
N CYS A 236 35.37 -0.15 -17.49
CA CYS A 236 35.35 0.64 -18.73
C CYS A 236 36.65 0.47 -19.56
N GLY A 237 37.80 0.34 -18.89
CA GLY A 237 39.09 0.14 -19.55
C GLY A 237 39.39 -1.31 -19.95
N SER A 238 38.80 -2.28 -19.27
CA SER A 238 39.12 -3.71 -19.44
C SER A 238 38.12 -4.48 -20.31
N VAL A 239 36.82 -4.13 -20.27
CA VAL A 239 35.76 -4.82 -21.02
C VAL A 239 35.43 -4.04 -22.28
N ARG A 240 35.86 -4.53 -23.45
CA ARG A 240 35.67 -3.81 -24.73
C ARG A 240 34.23 -3.89 -25.24
N GLU A 241 33.63 -5.07 -25.20
CA GLU A 241 32.31 -5.33 -25.79
C GLU A 241 31.20 -4.66 -24.96
N PRO A 242 30.30 -3.84 -25.57
CA PRO A 242 29.29 -3.08 -24.83
C PRO A 242 28.29 -3.93 -24.02
N GLY A 243 27.82 -5.06 -24.56
CA GLY A 243 26.90 -5.96 -23.86
C GLY A 243 27.52 -6.55 -22.60
N ALA A 244 28.73 -7.08 -22.71
CA ALA A 244 29.53 -7.64 -21.62
C ALA A 244 29.87 -6.58 -20.57
N LEU A 245 30.11 -5.33 -20.98
CA LEU A 245 30.31 -4.22 -20.04
C LEU A 245 29.03 -4.01 -19.21
N VAL A 246 27.86 -3.92 -19.85
CA VAL A 246 26.59 -3.75 -19.15
C VAL A 246 26.35 -4.90 -18.17
N GLU A 247 26.57 -6.15 -18.58
CA GLU A 247 26.43 -7.32 -17.68
C GLU A 247 27.40 -7.25 -16.49
N ALA A 248 28.67 -6.88 -16.71
CA ALA A 248 29.65 -6.75 -15.66
C ALA A 248 29.31 -5.62 -14.66
N LEU A 249 28.72 -4.52 -15.15
CA LEU A 249 28.22 -3.41 -14.33
C LEU A 249 26.99 -3.84 -13.51
N GLU A 250 26.08 -4.63 -14.07
CA GLU A 250 24.90 -5.16 -13.36
C GLU A 250 25.30 -6.10 -12.22
N GLN A 251 26.24 -7.02 -12.47
CA GLN A 251 26.75 -7.96 -11.47
C GLN A 251 27.38 -7.25 -10.26
N ARG A 252 27.87 -6.02 -10.45
CA ARG A 252 28.52 -5.20 -9.42
C ARG A 252 27.65 -4.06 -8.90
N HIS A 253 26.41 -3.90 -9.38
CA HIS A 253 25.54 -2.82 -8.91
C HIS A 253 25.18 -3.04 -7.42
N PRO A 254 25.46 -2.06 -6.54
CA PRO A 254 25.22 -2.21 -5.11
C PRO A 254 23.74 -2.46 -4.79
N ALA A 255 23.48 -3.36 -3.85
CA ALA A 255 22.12 -3.67 -3.39
C ALA A 255 21.60 -2.66 -2.35
N GLN A 256 22.50 -1.82 -1.84
CA GLN A 256 22.22 -0.78 -0.85
C GLN A 256 21.97 0.58 -1.51
N TRP A 257 21.38 1.50 -0.76
CA TRP A 257 21.18 2.86 -1.22
C TRP A 257 22.51 3.59 -1.41
N LEU A 258 22.66 4.22 -2.58
CA LEU A 258 23.81 5.03 -2.94
C LEU A 258 23.55 6.49 -2.57
N LYS A 259 24.55 7.15 -1.98
CA LYS A 259 24.43 8.56 -1.57
C LYS A 259 24.57 9.50 -2.77
N ASP A 260 25.41 9.13 -3.73
CA ASP A 260 25.77 9.90 -4.91
C ASP A 260 26.04 9.00 -6.14
N ALA A 261 25.03 8.22 -6.54
CA ALA A 261 25.13 7.45 -7.78
C ALA A 261 25.34 8.35 -9.02
N ALA A 262 24.83 9.58 -8.98
CA ALA A 262 24.93 10.54 -10.08
C ALA A 262 26.39 10.83 -10.48
N THR A 263 27.30 10.97 -9.51
CA THR A 263 28.73 11.17 -9.80
C THR A 263 29.35 9.99 -10.52
N THR A 264 29.07 8.76 -10.07
CA THR A 264 29.56 7.54 -10.74
C THR A 264 28.96 7.40 -12.14
N PHE A 265 27.67 7.67 -12.29
CA PHE A 265 26.96 7.56 -13.57
C PHE A 265 27.46 8.58 -14.60
N LEU A 266 27.74 9.80 -14.17
CA LEU A 266 28.38 10.81 -15.00
C LEU A 266 29.77 10.38 -15.48
N ALA A 267 30.57 9.78 -14.58
CA ALA A 267 31.89 9.28 -14.95
C ALA A 267 31.79 8.13 -15.98
N LEU A 268 30.90 7.17 -15.76
CA LEU A 268 30.63 6.09 -16.72
C LEU A 268 30.18 6.62 -18.09
N ALA A 269 29.26 7.58 -18.09
CA ALA A 269 28.74 8.20 -19.32
C ALA A 269 29.84 8.98 -20.09
N ARG A 270 30.77 9.64 -19.39
CA ARG A 270 31.90 10.34 -20.01
C ARG A 270 32.92 9.36 -20.60
N GLU A 271 33.22 8.29 -19.88
CA GLU A 271 34.25 7.32 -20.27
C GLU A 271 33.80 6.43 -21.43
N ARG A 272 32.55 5.94 -21.40
CA ARG A 272 32.05 4.93 -22.35
C ARG A 272 30.98 5.46 -23.30
N GLY A 273 30.54 6.70 -23.12
CA GLY A 273 29.57 7.31 -24.01
C GLY A 273 28.24 6.54 -24.05
N ARG A 274 27.79 6.23 -25.26
CA ARG A 274 26.51 5.54 -25.52
C ARG A 274 26.47 4.12 -24.97
N ASP A 275 27.61 3.43 -24.88
CA ASP A 275 27.70 2.03 -24.42
C ASP A 275 27.23 1.86 -22.98
N ALA A 276 27.38 2.89 -22.13
CA ALA A 276 26.94 2.84 -20.74
C ALA A 276 25.43 3.10 -20.57
N VAL A 277 24.77 3.72 -21.56
CA VAL A 277 23.38 4.19 -21.42
C VAL A 277 22.38 3.07 -21.05
N PRO A 278 22.45 1.84 -21.60
CA PRO A 278 21.55 0.76 -21.21
C PRO A 278 21.61 0.45 -19.70
N TYR A 279 22.80 0.48 -19.11
CA TYR A 279 22.98 0.32 -17.67
C TYR A 279 22.39 1.51 -16.89
N LEU A 280 22.70 2.74 -17.31
CA LEU A 280 22.19 3.96 -16.65
C LEU A 280 20.65 4.02 -16.65
N LEU A 281 20.00 3.62 -17.75
CA LEU A 281 18.54 3.59 -17.88
C LEU A 281 17.88 2.60 -16.91
N ARG A 282 18.53 1.47 -16.61
CA ARG A 282 18.01 0.48 -15.65
C ARG A 282 18.05 1.00 -14.21
N HIS A 283 19.03 1.84 -13.89
CA HIS A 283 19.31 2.34 -12.54
C HIS A 283 19.08 3.84 -12.37
N VAL A 284 18.33 4.47 -13.27
CA VAL A 284 18.12 5.93 -13.28
C VAL A 284 17.54 6.44 -11.95
N ARG A 285 16.71 5.64 -11.27
CA ARG A 285 16.14 5.95 -9.96
C ARG A 285 17.18 6.17 -8.87
N ASP A 286 18.34 5.54 -8.98
CA ASP A 286 19.38 5.59 -7.95
C ASP A 286 20.17 6.91 -8.02
N VAL A 287 20.05 7.64 -9.14
CA VAL A 287 20.67 8.95 -9.39
C VAL A 287 20.19 10.01 -8.40
N ARG A 288 18.93 9.95 -7.95
CA ARG A 288 18.39 10.88 -6.94
C ARG A 288 17.59 10.14 -5.88
N GLN A 289 17.94 10.42 -4.63
CA GLN A 289 17.15 10.00 -3.47
C GLN A 289 16.07 11.05 -3.11
N PRO A 290 14.83 10.65 -2.74
CA PRO A 290 13.72 11.58 -2.47
C PRO A 290 13.99 12.67 -1.41
N TRP A 291 15.01 12.47 -0.56
CA TRP A 291 15.33 13.32 0.60
C TRP A 291 16.69 14.03 0.49
N VAL A 292 17.43 13.79 -0.59
CA VAL A 292 18.75 14.39 -0.82
C VAL A 292 18.62 15.46 -1.89
N PRO A 293 19.18 16.67 -1.69
CA PRO A 293 19.21 17.69 -2.72
C PRO A 293 19.86 17.15 -3.99
N LEU A 294 19.38 17.61 -5.14
CA LEU A 294 20.07 17.35 -6.40
C LEU A 294 21.51 17.85 -6.30
N ASN A 295 22.45 16.98 -6.65
CA ASN A 295 23.87 17.34 -6.66
C ASN A 295 24.28 17.85 -8.06
N ARG A 296 25.46 18.47 -8.13
CA ARG A 296 26.00 19.04 -9.37
C ARG A 296 26.15 17.99 -10.49
N SER A 297 26.47 16.75 -10.13
CA SER A 297 26.70 15.65 -11.07
C SER A 297 25.43 15.26 -11.82
N PHE A 298 24.25 15.32 -11.17
CA PHE A 298 22.97 15.12 -11.86
C PHE A 298 22.78 16.14 -12.99
N SER A 299 22.92 17.43 -12.70
CA SER A 299 22.74 18.47 -13.72
C SER A 299 23.74 18.30 -14.86
N GLN A 300 24.99 17.94 -14.55
CA GLN A 300 26.01 17.67 -15.58
C GLN A 300 25.69 16.44 -16.43
N LEU A 301 25.08 15.40 -15.85
CA LEU A 301 24.66 14.21 -16.59
C LEU A 301 23.48 14.52 -17.53
N VAL A 302 22.54 15.35 -17.07
CA VAL A 302 21.41 15.82 -17.89
C VAL A 302 21.91 16.67 -19.06
N GLU A 303 22.82 17.61 -18.82
CA GLU A 303 23.43 18.42 -19.88
C GLU A 303 24.22 17.54 -20.86
N LEU A 304 25.02 16.59 -20.37
CA LEU A 304 25.74 15.64 -21.23
C LEU A 304 24.78 14.85 -22.13
N ALA A 305 23.69 14.31 -21.56
CA ALA A 305 22.69 13.57 -22.33
C ALA A 305 22.02 14.46 -23.39
N ARG A 306 21.80 15.74 -23.09
CA ARG A 306 21.24 16.72 -24.04
C ARG A 306 22.22 17.06 -25.16
N GLU A 307 23.48 17.38 -24.82
CA GLU A 307 24.55 17.72 -25.76
C GLU A 307 24.85 16.57 -26.73
N ARG A 308 24.78 15.32 -26.24
CA ARG A 308 25.00 14.11 -27.03
C ARG A 308 23.74 13.55 -27.69
N GLU A 309 22.60 14.25 -27.55
CA GLU A 309 21.30 13.84 -28.09
C GLU A 309 20.83 12.44 -27.63
N TRP A 310 21.24 12.00 -26.45
CA TRP A 310 20.74 10.77 -25.80
C TRP A 310 19.40 11.04 -25.12
N PHE A 311 18.39 11.33 -25.95
CA PHE A 311 17.09 11.80 -25.49
C PHE A 311 16.32 10.78 -24.64
N ASP A 312 16.60 9.49 -24.80
CA ASP A 312 16.07 8.42 -23.96
C ASP A 312 16.60 8.49 -22.52
N LEU A 313 17.91 8.75 -22.35
CA LEU A 313 18.51 8.96 -21.03
C LEU A 313 18.07 10.28 -20.43
N TRP A 314 18.07 11.37 -21.22
CA TRP A 314 17.61 12.68 -20.77
C TRP A 314 16.17 12.63 -20.27
N SER A 315 15.24 12.04 -21.04
CA SER A 315 13.85 11.95 -20.61
C SER A 315 13.67 11.05 -19.38
N ALA A 316 14.39 9.91 -19.32
CA ALA A 316 14.35 9.03 -18.15
C ALA A 316 14.82 9.73 -16.87
N LEU A 317 15.89 10.53 -16.96
CA LEU A 317 16.41 11.35 -15.86
C LEU A 317 15.39 12.41 -15.43
N MET A 318 14.74 13.09 -16.38
CA MET A 318 13.72 14.09 -16.08
C MET A 318 12.47 13.49 -15.43
N CYS A 319 11.93 12.42 -16.00
CA CYS A 319 10.70 11.82 -15.50
C CYS A 319 10.89 11.10 -14.15
N THR A 320 12.05 10.45 -13.94
CA THR A 320 12.26 9.58 -12.77
C THR A 320 13.04 10.26 -11.64
N SER A 321 14.05 11.06 -11.99
CA SER A 321 15.08 11.48 -11.02
C SER A 321 15.17 12.99 -10.83
N ALA A 322 14.52 13.81 -11.67
CA ALA A 322 14.48 15.25 -11.46
C ALA A 322 13.59 15.65 -10.28
N SER A 323 13.83 16.84 -9.73
CA SER A 323 12.88 17.50 -8.85
C SER A 323 11.71 18.09 -9.64
N PRO A 324 10.53 18.29 -9.02
CA PRO A 324 9.44 19.00 -9.67
C PRO A 324 9.90 20.36 -10.24
N ASP A 325 10.73 21.11 -9.51
CA ASP A 325 11.27 22.39 -9.97
C ASP A 325 12.19 22.25 -11.18
N THR A 326 13.07 21.23 -11.18
CA THR A 326 13.97 20.97 -12.31
C THR A 326 13.21 20.50 -13.54
N TYR A 327 12.25 19.59 -13.36
CA TYR A 327 11.37 19.13 -14.43
C TYR A 327 10.55 20.27 -15.03
N ASP A 328 9.94 21.10 -14.19
CA ASP A 328 9.17 22.28 -14.61
C ASP A 328 10.04 23.29 -15.38
N SER A 329 11.25 23.55 -14.89
CA SER A 329 12.21 24.44 -15.57
C SER A 329 12.61 23.92 -16.95
N GLU A 330 12.76 22.60 -17.10
CA GLU A 330 13.07 21.98 -18.38
C GLU A 330 11.92 22.13 -19.38
N VAL A 331 10.70 21.87 -18.93
CA VAL A 331 9.48 22.06 -19.74
C VAL A 331 9.34 23.53 -20.15
N LEU A 332 9.50 24.46 -19.21
CA LEU A 332 9.47 25.89 -19.48
C LEU A 332 10.55 26.30 -20.49
N GLY A 333 11.77 25.79 -20.34
CA GLY A 333 12.87 26.02 -21.26
C GLY A 333 12.57 25.56 -22.68
N LEU A 334 11.94 24.39 -22.86
CA LEU A 334 11.49 23.92 -24.18
C LEU A 334 10.39 24.82 -24.77
N ILE A 335 9.44 25.29 -23.94
CA ILE A 335 8.36 26.19 -24.36
C ILE A 335 8.90 27.58 -24.73
N GLN A 336 9.97 28.06 -24.11
CA GLN A 336 10.53 29.40 -24.38
C GLN A 336 11.60 29.41 -25.48
N ARG A 337 12.14 28.25 -25.87
CA ARG A 337 13.14 28.16 -26.95
C ARG A 337 12.53 28.55 -28.30
N SER A 338 12.78 29.79 -28.71
CA SER A 338 12.32 30.36 -29.98
C SER A 338 13.12 29.91 -31.20
N ARG A 339 14.33 29.37 -31.00
CA ARG A 339 15.23 28.93 -32.09
C ARG A 339 14.94 27.52 -32.62
N LEU A 340 14.12 26.72 -31.94
CA LEU A 340 13.77 25.37 -32.39
C LEU A 340 12.46 25.39 -33.17
N PRO A 341 12.34 24.62 -34.28
CA PRO A 341 11.06 24.41 -34.96
C PRO A 341 9.99 23.89 -33.99
N GLY A 342 8.73 24.30 -34.20
CA GLY A 342 7.61 23.93 -33.32
C GLY A 342 7.43 22.41 -33.17
N ASP A 343 7.64 21.65 -34.23
CA ASP A 343 7.53 20.18 -34.22
C ASP A 343 8.62 19.52 -33.38
N GLU A 344 9.83 20.07 -33.40
CA GLU A 344 10.95 19.57 -32.60
C GLU A 344 10.73 19.86 -31.11
N VAL A 345 10.18 21.03 -30.78
CA VAL A 345 9.74 21.35 -29.41
C VAL A 345 8.66 20.36 -28.96
N ARG A 346 7.64 20.12 -29.79
CA ARG A 346 6.57 19.15 -29.51
C ARG A 346 7.13 17.75 -29.30
N ARG A 347 8.04 17.28 -30.16
CA ARG A 347 8.70 15.97 -30.04
C ARG A 347 9.41 15.82 -28.69
N ARG A 348 10.20 16.81 -28.29
CA ARG A 348 10.93 16.79 -26.99
C ARG A 348 9.98 16.86 -25.79
N LEU A 349 8.91 17.65 -25.87
CA LEU A 349 7.89 17.69 -24.82
C LEU A 349 7.20 16.33 -24.65
N LEU A 350 6.88 15.62 -25.75
CA LEU A 350 6.30 14.28 -25.69
C LEU A 350 7.21 13.24 -25.04
N LEU A 351 8.53 13.40 -25.13
CA LEU A 351 9.45 12.52 -24.40
C LEU A 351 9.35 12.69 -22.88
N LEU A 352 8.89 13.85 -22.40
CA LEU A 352 8.74 14.15 -20.97
C LEU A 352 7.40 13.70 -20.39
N THR A 353 6.43 13.27 -21.21
CA THR A 353 5.08 12.91 -20.75
C THR A 353 5.00 11.51 -20.12
N GLY A 354 6.16 10.87 -19.91
CA GLY A 354 6.27 9.53 -19.34
C GLY A 354 5.99 9.52 -17.83
N VAL A 355 5.44 8.40 -17.36
CA VAL A 355 5.41 8.07 -15.94
C VAL A 355 6.86 7.81 -15.50
N GLY A 356 7.38 8.61 -14.56
CA GLY A 356 8.65 8.27 -13.91
C GLY A 356 8.55 6.86 -13.32
N ARG A 357 9.58 6.02 -13.47
CA ARG A 357 9.54 4.62 -13.00
C ARG A 357 9.30 4.55 -11.49
N GLU A 358 8.02 4.47 -11.17
CA GLU A 358 7.25 4.02 -10.01
C GLU A 358 7.99 3.90 -8.65
N LEU A 359 7.50 4.65 -7.66
CA LEU A 359 7.56 4.19 -6.26
C LEU A 359 6.50 3.10 -6.07
N ASN A 360 6.83 1.88 -6.50
CA ASN A 360 6.04 0.71 -6.19
C ASN A 360 6.39 0.20 -4.80
N PHE A 361 5.72 0.72 -3.78
CA PHE A 361 5.64 -0.01 -2.52
C PHE A 361 4.64 -1.16 -2.69
N PRO A 362 4.90 -2.36 -2.13
CA PRO A 362 3.91 -3.45 -2.15
C PRO A 362 2.56 -2.95 -1.58
N GLY A 363 1.53 -2.94 -2.42
CA GLY A 363 0.17 -2.51 -2.04
C GLY A 363 -0.11 -1.00 -2.07
N LEU A 364 0.86 -0.14 -2.40
CA LEU A 364 0.71 1.31 -2.52
C LEU A 364 1.37 1.80 -3.81
N GLY A 365 0.78 1.46 -4.96
CA GLY A 365 1.19 2.00 -6.25
C GLY A 365 0.85 3.49 -6.35
N LEU A 366 1.77 4.36 -5.93
CA LEU A 366 1.65 5.81 -6.12
C LEU A 366 2.32 6.17 -7.45
N VAL A 367 1.56 6.07 -8.53
CA VAL A 367 1.96 6.62 -9.83
C VAL A 367 1.97 8.15 -9.70
N GLN A 368 3.15 8.73 -9.47
CA GLN A 368 3.32 10.18 -9.38
C GLN A 368 4.04 10.68 -10.64
N VAL A 369 3.35 11.49 -11.44
CA VAL A 369 3.98 12.31 -12.47
C VAL A 369 4.52 13.59 -11.85
N GLN A 370 5.56 14.18 -12.45
CA GLN A 370 6.11 15.45 -11.99
C GLN A 370 5.12 16.59 -12.29
N PRO A 371 4.61 17.32 -11.29
CA PRO A 371 3.66 18.40 -11.51
C PRO A 371 4.35 19.61 -12.16
N LEU A 372 3.63 20.33 -13.01
CA LEU A 372 4.06 21.64 -13.52
C LEU A 372 3.67 22.77 -12.56
N LYS A 373 4.37 23.89 -12.62
CA LYS A 373 3.89 25.14 -12.02
C LYS A 373 2.75 25.70 -12.87
N ASP A 374 1.88 26.47 -12.23
CA ASP A 374 0.70 27.03 -12.88
C ASP A 374 1.06 27.96 -14.05
N GLU A 375 2.11 28.75 -13.90
CA GLU A 375 2.65 29.61 -14.97
C GLU A 375 3.14 28.82 -16.18
N THR A 376 3.91 27.75 -15.94
CA THR A 376 4.41 26.86 -16.99
C THR A 376 3.25 26.13 -17.68
N ALA A 377 2.26 25.68 -16.91
CA ALA A 377 1.07 25.03 -17.44
C ALA A 377 0.25 25.96 -18.36
N VAL A 378 0.10 27.24 -17.99
CA VAL A 378 -0.56 28.25 -18.84
C VAL A 378 0.22 28.46 -20.14
N LEU A 379 1.53 28.64 -20.08
CA LEU A 379 2.35 28.84 -21.29
C LEU A 379 2.33 27.62 -22.21
N LEU A 380 2.35 26.41 -21.63
CA LEU A 380 2.20 25.17 -22.39
C LEU A 380 0.82 25.10 -23.05
N TYR A 381 -0.24 25.45 -22.32
CA TYR A 381 -1.61 25.46 -22.83
C TYR A 381 -1.80 26.47 -23.96
N GLU A 382 -1.23 27.66 -23.83
CA GLU A 382 -1.34 28.71 -24.84
C GLU A 382 -0.64 28.34 -26.14
N ARG A 383 0.53 27.69 -26.05
CA ARG A 383 1.33 27.32 -27.22
C ARG A 383 0.92 25.97 -27.82
N PHE A 384 0.56 24.99 -27.00
CA PHE A 384 0.26 23.62 -27.39
C PHE A 384 -0.93 23.04 -26.59
N PRO A 385 -2.17 23.53 -26.82
CA PRO A 385 -3.32 23.14 -26.02
C PRO A 385 -3.60 21.63 -26.03
N ASP A 386 -3.39 20.95 -27.16
CA ASP A 386 -3.60 19.50 -27.27
C ASP A 386 -2.66 18.68 -26.39
N LEU A 387 -1.45 19.19 -26.11
CA LEU A 387 -0.52 18.52 -25.19
C LEU A 387 -1.06 18.56 -23.76
N VAL A 388 -1.63 19.68 -23.33
CA VAL A 388 -2.25 19.83 -22.01
C VAL A 388 -3.52 18.98 -21.89
N ARG A 389 -4.32 18.87 -22.97
CA ARG A 389 -5.53 18.03 -23.01
C ARG A 389 -5.24 16.53 -23.01
N GLY A 390 -4.06 16.11 -23.46
CA GLY A 390 -3.69 14.70 -23.56
C GLY A 390 -2.47 14.36 -22.71
N PRO A 391 -1.26 14.27 -23.30
CA PRO A 391 -0.07 13.75 -22.62
C PRO A 391 0.30 14.46 -21.30
N PHE A 392 0.13 15.78 -21.20
CA PHE A 392 0.43 16.56 -19.99
C PHE A 392 -0.75 16.68 -19.00
N LEU A 393 -1.92 16.10 -19.30
CA LEU A 393 -3.13 16.27 -18.50
C LEU A 393 -2.94 15.87 -17.03
N ARG A 394 -2.14 14.82 -16.77
CA ARG A 394 -1.82 14.38 -15.40
C ARG A 394 -0.83 15.32 -14.71
N HIS A 395 0.06 15.97 -15.46
CA HIS A 395 1.06 16.91 -14.94
C HIS A 395 0.43 18.24 -14.49
N VAL A 396 -0.77 18.55 -14.96
CA VAL A 396 -1.57 19.72 -14.57
C VAL A 396 -2.79 19.35 -13.70
N SER A 397 -2.78 18.18 -13.08
CA SER A 397 -3.90 17.71 -12.25
C SER A 397 -3.93 18.42 -10.90
N PRO A 398 -5.03 19.12 -10.53
CA PRO A 398 -5.19 19.66 -9.19
C PRO A 398 -5.12 18.55 -8.12
N GLY A 399 -4.40 18.81 -7.02
CA GLY A 399 -4.18 17.84 -5.95
C GLY A 399 -3.20 18.34 -4.89
N TRP A 400 -2.48 17.43 -4.23
CA TRP A 400 -1.58 17.78 -3.13
C TRP A 400 -0.41 18.69 -3.55
N SER A 401 -0.04 18.68 -4.84
CA SER A 401 1.09 19.42 -5.39
C SER A 401 0.75 20.79 -6.01
N GLY A 402 -0.52 21.12 -6.22
CA GLY A 402 -0.91 22.37 -6.89
C GLY A 402 -2.41 22.50 -7.16
N THR A 403 -2.88 23.74 -7.34
CA THR A 403 -4.30 24.09 -7.49
C THR A 403 -4.65 24.68 -8.86
N TYR A 404 -3.67 25.16 -9.63
CA TYR A 404 -3.80 25.67 -11.00
C TYR A 404 -4.87 26.78 -11.26
N PRO A 405 -4.95 27.87 -10.46
CA PRO A 405 -5.92 28.94 -10.67
C PRO A 405 -5.79 29.70 -11.99
N LYS A 406 -4.56 29.94 -12.48
CA LYS A 406 -4.35 30.65 -13.74
C LYS A 406 -4.74 29.79 -14.93
N LEU A 407 -4.33 28.51 -14.96
CA LEU A 407 -4.75 27.57 -16.00
C LEU A 407 -6.27 27.41 -16.01
N THR A 408 -6.91 27.27 -14.84
CA THR A 408 -8.36 27.17 -14.72
C THR A 408 -9.05 28.40 -15.32
N THR A 409 -8.58 29.59 -14.98
CA THR A 409 -9.13 30.85 -15.51
C THR A 409 -8.99 30.90 -17.04
N ARG A 410 -7.80 30.60 -17.56
CA ARG A 410 -7.53 30.64 -19.01
C ARG A 410 -8.32 29.58 -19.79
N ALA A 411 -8.58 28.42 -19.20
CA ALA A 411 -9.42 27.38 -19.81
C ALA A 411 -10.89 27.81 -19.87
N ILE A 412 -11.41 28.45 -18.82
CA ILE A 412 -12.78 29.01 -18.79
C ILE A 412 -12.90 30.16 -19.81
N GLU A 413 -11.95 31.08 -19.85
CA GLU A 413 -11.94 32.22 -20.80
C GLU A 413 -11.95 31.79 -22.28
N ARG A 414 -11.40 30.60 -22.58
CA ARG A 414 -11.38 30.04 -23.93
C ARG A 414 -12.50 29.03 -24.20
N ASP A 415 -13.44 28.87 -23.27
CA ASP A 415 -14.50 27.85 -23.34
C ASP A 415 -13.96 26.44 -23.65
N ASP A 416 -12.80 26.08 -23.09
CA ASP A 416 -12.22 24.73 -23.25
C ASP A 416 -12.91 23.74 -22.32
N GLU A 417 -14.09 23.28 -22.74
CA GLU A 417 -14.94 22.40 -21.94
C GLU A 417 -14.25 21.12 -21.48
N PRO A 418 -13.51 20.37 -22.34
CA PRO A 418 -12.84 19.14 -21.92
C PRO A 418 -11.84 19.34 -20.78
N LEU A 419 -11.05 20.42 -20.83
CA LEU A 419 -10.06 20.74 -19.79
C LEU A 419 -10.75 21.25 -18.53
N VAL A 420 -11.75 22.13 -18.65
CA VAL A 420 -12.56 22.62 -17.52
C VAL A 420 -13.21 21.44 -16.78
N ASP A 421 -13.81 20.50 -17.51
CA ASP A 421 -14.44 19.31 -16.92
C ASP A 421 -13.43 18.42 -16.21
N TYR A 422 -12.23 18.25 -16.76
CA TYR A 422 -11.16 17.50 -16.10
C TYR A 422 -10.72 18.17 -14.80
N LEU A 423 -10.45 19.48 -14.81
CA LEU A 423 -10.05 20.25 -13.63
C LEU A 423 -11.16 20.18 -12.56
N ALA A 424 -12.43 20.35 -12.96
CA ALA A 424 -13.57 20.20 -12.07
C ALA A 424 -13.65 18.81 -11.43
N SER A 425 -13.34 17.74 -12.17
CA SER A 425 -13.36 16.36 -11.64
C SER A 425 -12.35 16.12 -10.52
N ARG A 426 -11.25 16.90 -10.51
CA ARG A 426 -10.21 16.83 -9.47
C ARG A 426 -10.52 17.77 -8.31
N VAL A 427 -10.97 18.98 -8.61
CA VAL A 427 -11.31 20.01 -7.61
C VAL A 427 -12.53 19.60 -6.78
N ALA A 428 -13.54 18.97 -7.38
CA ALA A 428 -14.74 18.51 -6.68
C ALA A 428 -14.49 17.33 -5.71
N LEU A 429 -13.25 16.83 -5.60
CA LEU A 429 -12.84 15.82 -4.62
C LEU A 429 -12.17 16.41 -3.37
N GLN A 430 -11.87 17.71 -3.37
CA GLN A 430 -11.02 18.32 -2.35
C GLN A 430 -11.85 18.92 -1.22
N SER A 431 -11.65 18.41 0.00
CA SER A 431 -12.12 19.06 1.23
C SER A 431 -11.02 20.00 1.75
N VAL A 432 -11.25 21.32 1.69
CA VAL A 432 -10.29 22.37 2.09
C VAL A 432 -9.81 22.25 3.56
N HIS A 433 -10.40 21.35 4.36
CA HIS A 433 -10.13 21.19 5.79
C HIS A 433 -9.23 19.98 6.17
N TYR A 434 -9.03 19.00 5.27
CA TYR A 434 -8.22 17.81 5.55
C TYR A 434 -7.16 17.66 4.47
N GLY A 435 -5.88 17.81 4.82
CA GLY A 435 -4.76 17.60 3.87
C GLY A 435 -4.48 18.73 2.88
N ALA A 436 -5.25 19.83 2.88
CA ALA A 436 -4.92 21.07 2.17
C ALA A 436 -3.74 21.79 2.84
N SER A 437 -2.58 21.14 2.84
CA SER A 437 -1.36 21.71 3.40
C SER A 437 -0.92 22.91 2.54
N LYS A 438 -0.75 24.06 3.21
CA LYS A 438 -0.11 25.31 2.76
C LYS A 438 -0.90 26.33 1.90
N GLN A 439 -1.97 26.01 1.17
CA GLN A 439 -2.63 27.00 0.25
C GLN A 439 -4.18 26.98 0.22
N PRO A 440 -4.88 27.19 1.35
CA PRO A 440 -6.35 27.17 1.41
C PRO A 440 -7.03 28.25 0.56
N SER A 441 -6.43 29.43 0.39
CA SER A 441 -7.00 30.54 -0.39
C SER A 441 -7.08 30.24 -1.89
N LYS A 442 -6.04 29.63 -2.47
CA LYS A 442 -6.02 29.27 -3.89
C LYS A 442 -7.00 28.14 -4.21
N TRP A 443 -7.20 27.20 -3.29
CA TRP A 443 -8.25 26.19 -3.42
C TRP A 443 -9.64 26.81 -3.43
N ALA A 444 -9.90 27.73 -2.49
CA ALA A 444 -11.18 28.44 -2.44
C ALA A 444 -11.43 29.21 -3.74
N GLU A 445 -10.43 29.91 -4.27
CA GLU A 445 -10.54 30.64 -5.54
C GLU A 445 -10.95 29.72 -6.70
N VAL A 446 -10.28 28.59 -6.88
CA VAL A 446 -10.57 27.64 -7.97
C VAL A 446 -11.95 27.00 -7.81
N ILE A 447 -12.31 26.62 -6.58
CA ILE A 447 -13.64 26.08 -6.27
C ILE A 447 -14.73 27.10 -6.62
N GLU A 448 -14.56 28.36 -6.23
CA GLU A 448 -15.54 29.41 -6.50
C GLU A 448 -15.66 29.72 -8.00
N ARG A 449 -14.54 29.83 -8.73
CA ARG A 449 -14.54 30.06 -10.18
C ARG A 449 -15.26 28.96 -10.95
N LEU A 450 -14.94 27.69 -10.66
CA LEU A 450 -15.60 26.56 -11.29
C LEU A 450 -17.07 26.48 -10.89
N SER A 451 -17.40 26.71 -9.60
CA SER A 451 -18.79 26.73 -9.15
C SER A 451 -19.62 27.77 -9.89
N ALA A 452 -19.10 28.99 -10.04
CA ALA A 452 -19.79 30.07 -10.75
C ALA A 452 -19.97 29.74 -12.24
N SER A 453 -18.96 29.15 -12.88
CA SER A 453 -19.04 28.71 -14.29
C SER A 453 -20.14 27.66 -14.50
N TYR A 454 -20.21 26.63 -13.65
CA TYR A 454 -21.24 25.60 -13.76
C TYR A 454 -22.63 26.09 -13.31
N GLU A 455 -22.74 27.00 -12.35
CA GLU A 455 -24.04 27.61 -11.99
C GLU A 455 -24.58 28.49 -13.12
N ALA A 456 -23.73 29.26 -13.79
CA ALA A 456 -24.11 30.02 -14.98
C ALA A 456 -24.56 29.08 -16.12
N LEU A 457 -23.86 27.95 -16.31
CA LEU A 457 -24.28 26.92 -17.27
C LEU A 457 -25.64 26.32 -16.91
N LEU A 458 -25.87 25.99 -15.64
CA LEU A 458 -27.15 25.46 -15.15
C LEU A 458 -28.30 26.45 -15.40
N ALA A 459 -28.08 27.74 -15.16
CA ALA A 459 -29.08 28.78 -15.38
C ALA A 459 -29.39 28.97 -16.88
N ARG A 460 -28.39 28.87 -17.75
CA ARG A 460 -28.53 29.08 -19.19
C ARG A 460 -29.05 27.85 -19.95
N SER A 461 -28.56 26.67 -19.61
CA SER A 461 -28.89 25.41 -20.28
C SER A 461 -28.77 24.24 -19.29
N PRO A 462 -29.88 23.86 -18.62
CA PRO A 462 -29.90 22.73 -17.70
C PRO A 462 -29.46 21.41 -18.36
N GLU A 463 -29.79 21.21 -19.63
CA GLU A 463 -29.41 20.01 -20.39
C GLU A 463 -27.89 19.92 -20.60
N ALA A 464 -27.26 21.01 -21.07
CA ALA A 464 -25.81 21.07 -21.22
C ALA A 464 -25.09 20.93 -19.88
N PHE A 465 -25.64 21.52 -18.81
CA PHE A 465 -25.12 21.33 -17.46
C PHE A 465 -25.14 19.85 -17.06
N VAL A 466 -26.25 19.14 -17.25
CA VAL A 466 -26.40 17.74 -16.83
C VAL A 466 -25.40 16.85 -17.55
N SER A 467 -25.25 17.01 -18.87
CA SER A 467 -24.30 16.25 -19.67
C SER A 467 -22.85 16.47 -19.20
N ARG A 468 -22.46 17.74 -18.97
CA ARG A 468 -21.11 18.08 -18.52
C ARG A 468 -20.86 17.65 -17.07
N ALA A 469 -21.80 17.87 -16.17
CA ALA A 469 -21.69 17.44 -14.78
C ALA A 469 -21.57 15.91 -14.65
N ALA A 470 -22.32 15.14 -15.45
CA ALA A 470 -22.15 13.69 -15.51
C ALA A 470 -20.76 13.29 -16.02
N THR A 471 -20.24 13.97 -17.05
CA THR A 471 -18.86 13.79 -17.54
C THR A 471 -17.82 14.06 -16.44
N VAL A 472 -17.99 15.14 -15.67
CA VAL A 472 -17.12 15.49 -14.54
C VAL A 472 -17.13 14.39 -13.48
N LEU A 473 -18.33 13.95 -13.08
CA LEU A 473 -18.52 12.91 -12.07
C LEU A 473 -18.00 11.54 -12.53
N GLY A 474 -18.11 11.22 -13.82
CA GLY A 474 -17.57 10.02 -14.43
C GLY A 474 -16.02 9.97 -14.43
N LYS A 475 -15.36 11.13 -14.51
CA LYS A 475 -13.88 11.26 -14.47
C LYS A 475 -13.28 11.16 -13.05
N MET A 476 -14.11 11.11 -12.01
CA MET A 476 -13.64 10.99 -10.63
C MET A 476 -13.06 9.60 -10.36
N PRO A 477 -11.86 9.47 -9.77
CA PRO A 477 -11.27 8.16 -9.48
C PRO A 477 -12.08 7.40 -8.43
N ALA A 478 -12.01 6.07 -8.46
CA ALA A 478 -12.58 5.21 -7.44
C ALA A 478 -12.01 5.55 -6.05
N PHE A 479 -12.86 5.49 -5.02
CA PHE A 479 -12.47 5.70 -3.61
C PHE A 479 -11.79 7.05 -3.28
N ALA A 480 -11.81 8.02 -4.19
CA ALA A 480 -11.18 9.32 -3.97
C ALA A 480 -11.90 10.23 -2.94
N ILE A 481 -13.17 9.95 -2.61
CA ILE A 481 -13.93 10.70 -1.60
C ILE A 481 -13.83 9.94 -0.27
N GLY A 482 -13.00 10.44 0.65
CA GLY A 482 -12.84 9.86 1.99
C GLY A 482 -13.95 10.25 2.97
N ASN A 483 -14.41 11.51 2.95
CA ASN A 483 -15.48 11.99 3.82
C ASN A 483 -16.47 12.87 3.04
N TYR A 484 -17.54 12.24 2.55
CA TYR A 484 -18.56 12.90 1.74
C TYR A 484 -19.24 14.07 2.46
N GLY A 485 -19.60 13.92 3.74
CA GLY A 485 -20.29 14.96 4.51
C GLY A 485 -19.44 16.22 4.65
N MET A 486 -18.14 16.07 4.92
CA MET A 486 -17.20 17.19 4.95
C MET A 486 -16.99 17.79 3.55
N LEU A 487 -16.89 16.96 2.52
CA LEU A 487 -16.71 17.43 1.15
C LEU A 487 -17.84 18.37 0.72
N VAL A 488 -19.10 17.94 0.79
CA VAL A 488 -20.24 18.78 0.36
C VAL A 488 -20.44 20.00 1.28
N ARG A 489 -19.99 19.94 2.54
CA ARG A 489 -20.04 21.09 3.46
C ARG A 489 -19.00 22.17 3.14
N HIS A 490 -17.84 21.81 2.60
CA HIS A 490 -16.73 22.75 2.40
C HIS A 490 -16.32 22.96 0.94
N ASN A 491 -16.95 22.27 0.00
CA ASN A 491 -16.69 22.42 -1.43
C ASN A 491 -18.01 22.74 -2.15
N ARG A 492 -18.17 24.01 -2.56
CA ARG A 492 -19.37 24.52 -3.22
C ARG A 492 -19.64 23.79 -4.53
N LEU A 493 -18.60 23.47 -5.31
CA LEU A 493 -18.71 22.73 -6.58
C LEU A 493 -19.22 21.30 -6.34
N ALA A 494 -18.66 20.60 -5.36
CA ALA A 494 -19.16 19.27 -4.98
C ALA A 494 -20.61 19.33 -4.52
N ARG A 495 -20.99 20.33 -3.71
CA ARG A 495 -22.39 20.53 -3.31
C ARG A 495 -23.31 20.79 -4.50
N LEU A 496 -22.85 21.58 -5.47
CA LEU A 496 -23.60 21.84 -6.70
C LEU A 496 -23.90 20.52 -7.42
N PHE A 497 -22.88 19.71 -7.69
CA PHE A 497 -23.04 18.45 -8.44
C PHE A 497 -23.81 17.38 -7.68
N PHE A 498 -23.55 17.19 -6.38
CA PHE A 498 -24.09 16.06 -5.63
C PHE A 498 -25.40 16.36 -4.88
N GLU A 499 -25.67 17.60 -4.48
CA GLU A 499 -26.79 17.93 -3.59
C GLU A 499 -27.74 18.97 -4.17
N ARG A 500 -27.28 19.95 -4.96
CA ARG A 500 -28.19 20.96 -5.55
C ARG A 500 -28.78 20.51 -6.88
N ALA A 501 -27.95 19.97 -7.77
CA ALA A 501 -28.37 19.65 -9.12
C ALA A 501 -28.99 18.26 -9.29
N HIS A 502 -29.13 17.49 -8.20
CA HIS A 502 -29.51 16.07 -8.28
C HIS A 502 -30.84 15.83 -9.02
N ALA A 503 -31.80 16.77 -8.95
CA ALA A 503 -33.09 16.66 -9.64
C ALA A 503 -32.97 16.78 -11.17
N HIS A 504 -31.98 17.51 -11.66
CA HIS A 504 -31.79 17.74 -13.09
C HIS A 504 -31.26 16.50 -13.82
N TYR A 505 -30.52 15.60 -13.16
CA TYR A 505 -30.02 14.37 -13.82
C TYR A 505 -31.14 13.43 -14.30
N ALA A 506 -32.35 13.55 -13.75
CA ALA A 506 -33.50 12.78 -14.25
C ALA A 506 -34.00 13.25 -15.63
N ALA A 507 -33.48 14.37 -16.16
CA ALA A 507 -33.83 14.87 -17.49
C ALA A 507 -33.03 14.20 -18.63
N ASP A 508 -31.88 13.58 -18.35
CA ASP A 508 -31.01 12.97 -19.35
C ASP A 508 -30.72 11.50 -19.04
N ALA A 509 -31.22 10.61 -19.91
CA ALA A 509 -31.06 9.17 -19.76
C ALA A 509 -29.61 8.70 -19.93
N ARG A 510 -28.83 9.36 -20.79
CA ARG A 510 -27.42 9.01 -21.03
C ARG A 510 -26.58 9.40 -19.82
N ALA A 511 -26.76 10.63 -19.33
CA ALA A 511 -26.10 11.10 -18.12
C ALA A 511 -26.38 10.16 -16.93
N MET A 512 -27.64 9.72 -16.76
CA MET A 512 -27.99 8.78 -15.69
C MET A 512 -27.24 7.44 -15.80
N ARG A 513 -27.09 6.90 -17.02
CA ARG A 513 -26.30 5.68 -17.24
C ARG A 513 -24.83 5.88 -16.90
N ASP A 514 -24.24 7.00 -17.32
CA ASP A 514 -22.84 7.35 -17.01
C ASP A 514 -22.62 7.44 -15.48
N LEU A 515 -23.59 7.98 -14.72
CA LEU A 515 -23.51 8.04 -13.26
C LEU A 515 -23.56 6.64 -12.60
N LEU A 516 -24.36 5.71 -13.13
CA LEU A 516 -24.43 4.33 -12.65
C LEU A 516 -23.14 3.55 -12.92
N GLU A 517 -22.53 3.78 -14.08
CA GLU A 517 -21.28 3.13 -14.52
C GLU A 517 -20.02 3.78 -13.91
N SER A 518 -20.16 4.94 -13.25
CA SER A 518 -19.04 5.64 -12.61
C SER A 518 -18.26 4.73 -11.65
N PRO A 519 -16.90 4.79 -11.65
CA PRO A 519 -16.07 4.04 -10.71
C PRO A 519 -16.15 4.58 -9.27
N GLN A 520 -16.74 5.76 -9.05
CA GLN A 520 -16.85 6.39 -7.74
C GLN A 520 -18.17 6.05 -7.06
N ILE A 521 -18.11 5.38 -5.90
CA ILE A 521 -19.29 4.90 -5.16
C ILE A 521 -20.29 6.01 -4.77
N HIS A 522 -19.81 7.23 -4.51
CA HIS A 522 -20.68 8.36 -4.17
C HIS A 522 -21.46 8.88 -5.39
N VAL A 523 -20.91 8.73 -6.60
CA VAL A 523 -21.58 9.05 -7.86
C VAL A 523 -22.67 8.02 -8.15
N GLN A 524 -22.37 6.74 -7.96
CA GLN A 524 -23.38 5.67 -8.03
C GLN A 524 -24.50 5.90 -7.00
N ALA A 525 -24.15 6.28 -5.78
CA ALA A 525 -25.13 6.61 -4.73
C ALA A 525 -26.02 7.81 -5.12
N LEU A 526 -25.48 8.81 -5.80
CA LEU A 526 -26.27 9.89 -6.39
C LEU A 526 -27.27 9.35 -7.42
N ALA A 527 -26.84 8.51 -8.36
CA ALA A 527 -27.72 7.88 -9.35
C ALA A 527 -28.85 7.09 -8.67
N PHE A 528 -28.53 6.25 -7.68
CA PHE A 528 -29.54 5.50 -6.93
C PHE A 528 -30.55 6.40 -6.20
N ARG A 529 -30.09 7.51 -5.61
CA ARG A 529 -30.97 8.50 -4.98
C ARG A 529 -31.92 9.14 -5.99
N VAL A 530 -31.46 9.44 -7.20
CA VAL A 530 -32.30 10.04 -8.25
C VAL A 530 -33.31 9.03 -8.78
N LEU A 531 -32.86 7.82 -9.10
CA LEU A 531 -33.71 6.74 -9.63
C LEU A 531 -34.72 6.20 -8.61
N GLY A 532 -34.41 6.26 -7.32
CA GLY A 532 -35.30 5.82 -6.24
C GLY A 532 -36.38 6.82 -5.83
N ARG A 533 -36.49 7.97 -6.52
CA ARG A 533 -37.50 8.99 -6.25
C ARG A 533 -38.89 8.53 -6.61
N ASP A 534 -39.87 9.03 -5.86
CA ASP A 534 -41.27 8.82 -6.21
C ASP A 534 -41.70 9.81 -7.30
N ASP A 535 -41.13 9.64 -8.50
CA ASP A 535 -41.37 10.46 -9.68
C ASP A 535 -41.44 9.55 -10.91
N GLU A 536 -42.36 9.84 -11.82
CA GLU A 536 -42.64 9.06 -13.01
C GLU A 536 -41.44 9.03 -13.97
N ARG A 537 -40.68 10.13 -14.04
CA ARG A 537 -39.43 10.19 -14.81
C ARG A 537 -38.37 9.25 -14.21
N ALA A 538 -38.19 9.28 -12.89
CA ALA A 538 -37.25 8.41 -12.19
C ALA A 538 -37.60 6.92 -12.39
N ARG A 539 -38.88 6.55 -12.31
CA ARG A 539 -39.35 5.18 -12.60
C ARG A 539 -39.04 4.74 -14.03
N THR A 540 -39.31 5.62 -15.01
CA THR A 540 -39.01 5.34 -16.42
C THR A 540 -37.51 5.12 -16.64
N LEU A 541 -36.67 5.97 -16.06
CA LEU A 541 -35.21 5.83 -16.15
C LEU A 541 -34.69 4.58 -15.43
N ALA A 542 -35.26 4.25 -14.27
CA ALA A 542 -34.88 3.05 -13.52
C ALA A 542 -35.19 1.78 -14.32
N ALA A 543 -36.37 1.70 -14.95
CA ALA A 543 -36.76 0.58 -15.80
C ALA A 543 -35.83 0.41 -17.02
N ARG A 544 -35.34 1.51 -17.60
CA ARG A 544 -34.36 1.47 -18.71
C ARG A 544 -32.96 1.01 -18.31
N ASN A 545 -32.64 0.98 -17.01
CA ASN A 545 -31.32 0.63 -16.48
C ASN A 545 -31.37 -0.59 -15.54
N VAL A 546 -32.37 -1.47 -15.71
CA VAL A 546 -32.50 -2.71 -14.92
C VAL A 546 -31.24 -3.58 -15.02
N ASP A 547 -30.59 -3.61 -16.18
CA ASP A 547 -29.35 -4.33 -16.46
C ASP A 547 -28.22 -3.95 -15.52
N LEU A 548 -28.06 -2.65 -15.22
CA LEU A 548 -27.04 -2.13 -14.30
C LEU A 548 -27.50 -2.22 -12.84
N LEU A 549 -28.78 -1.97 -12.57
CA LEU A 549 -29.32 -1.97 -11.21
C LEU A 549 -29.32 -3.38 -10.59
N GLN A 550 -29.63 -4.43 -11.35
CA GLN A 550 -29.67 -5.80 -10.82
C GLN A 550 -28.31 -6.26 -10.30
N ALA A 551 -27.20 -5.79 -10.88
CA ALA A 551 -25.85 -6.13 -10.45
C ALA A 551 -25.54 -5.64 -9.02
N THR A 552 -26.26 -4.62 -8.54
CA THR A 552 -26.09 -4.08 -7.18
C THR A 552 -26.54 -5.05 -6.08
N LEU A 553 -27.40 -6.02 -6.40
CA LEU A 553 -27.88 -7.01 -5.44
C LEU A 553 -26.74 -7.89 -4.92
N LEU A 554 -25.85 -8.33 -5.80
CA LEU A 554 -24.79 -9.30 -5.44
C LEU A 554 -23.42 -8.65 -5.21
N ARG A 555 -23.25 -7.37 -5.54
CA ARG A 555 -21.99 -6.64 -5.31
C ARG A 555 -21.82 -6.27 -3.83
N PRO A 556 -20.58 -6.25 -3.29
CA PRO A 556 -20.32 -5.66 -1.98
C PRO A 556 -20.63 -4.15 -1.97
N LEU A 557 -21.61 -3.75 -1.16
CA LEU A 557 -22.04 -2.36 -0.98
C LEU A 557 -22.23 -2.05 0.50
N HIS A 558 -21.90 -0.83 0.90
CA HIS A 558 -22.24 -0.34 2.23
C HIS A 558 -23.76 -0.29 2.40
N ARG A 559 -24.27 -0.65 3.59
CA ARG A 559 -25.71 -0.78 3.88
C ARG A 559 -26.53 0.44 3.42
N LYS A 560 -26.04 1.66 3.68
CA LYS A 560 -26.72 2.91 3.30
C LYS A 560 -26.88 3.04 1.77
N THR A 561 -25.82 2.76 1.01
CA THR A 561 -25.85 2.81 -0.46
C THR A 561 -26.74 1.70 -1.02
N ARG A 562 -26.71 0.51 -0.40
CA ARG A 562 -27.59 -0.60 -0.78
C ARG A 562 -29.07 -0.24 -0.63
N LEU A 563 -29.47 0.43 0.45
CA LEU A 563 -30.85 0.88 0.62
C LEU A 563 -31.29 1.87 -0.49
N MET A 564 -30.40 2.74 -0.95
CA MET A 564 -30.68 3.63 -2.10
C MET A 564 -30.86 2.81 -3.38
N ALA A 565 -29.98 1.83 -3.64
CA ALA A 565 -30.08 0.96 -4.79
C ALA A 565 -31.37 0.12 -4.80
N LEU A 566 -31.80 -0.37 -3.63
CA LEU A 566 -33.09 -1.06 -3.47
C LEU A 566 -34.27 -0.13 -3.80
N GLY A 567 -34.22 1.15 -3.42
CA GLY A 567 -35.21 2.14 -3.84
C GLY A 567 -35.29 2.30 -5.36
N ALA A 568 -34.15 2.35 -6.04
CA ALA A 568 -34.09 2.39 -7.50
C ALA A 568 -34.61 1.10 -8.15
N LEU A 569 -34.26 -0.08 -7.60
CA LEU A 569 -34.75 -1.38 -8.07
C LEU A 569 -36.27 -1.52 -7.97
N ARG A 570 -36.87 -1.01 -6.88
CA ARG A 570 -38.32 -0.96 -6.72
C ARG A 570 -38.99 -0.18 -7.85
N ASN A 571 -38.40 0.94 -8.24
CA ASN A 571 -38.88 1.76 -9.34
C ASN A 571 -38.63 1.12 -10.71
N ALA A 572 -37.55 0.35 -10.83
CA ALA A 572 -37.18 -0.37 -12.05
C ALA A 572 -38.14 -1.53 -12.36
N ALA A 573 -38.68 -2.19 -11.33
CA ALA A 573 -39.77 -3.17 -11.45
C ALA A 573 -41.10 -2.48 -11.78
N ARG A 574 -41.17 -1.87 -12.96
CA ARG A 574 -42.34 -1.12 -13.45
C ARG A 574 -43.26 -2.01 -14.27
N ASP A 575 -42.69 -2.83 -15.14
CA ASP A 575 -43.40 -3.76 -16.02
C ASP A 575 -43.00 -5.22 -15.72
N GLU A 576 -43.75 -6.15 -16.28
CA GLU A 576 -43.55 -7.58 -16.02
C GLU A 576 -42.18 -8.07 -16.55
N ALA A 577 -41.66 -7.48 -17.62
CA ALA A 577 -40.36 -7.87 -18.19
C ALA A 577 -39.21 -7.51 -17.25
N ALA A 578 -39.18 -6.27 -16.76
CA ALA A 578 -38.22 -5.81 -15.76
C ALA A 578 -38.37 -6.57 -14.43
N ALA A 579 -39.60 -6.78 -13.98
CA ALA A 579 -39.88 -7.58 -12.79
C ALA A 579 -39.33 -9.00 -12.90
N ARG A 580 -39.54 -9.67 -14.04
CA ARG A 580 -39.03 -11.03 -14.30
C ARG A 580 -37.52 -11.11 -14.25
N GLN A 581 -36.80 -10.09 -14.76
CA GLN A 581 -35.34 -10.01 -14.68
C GLN A 581 -34.85 -9.89 -13.23
N LEU A 582 -35.58 -9.15 -12.38
CA LEU A 582 -35.18 -8.87 -11.00
C LEU A 582 -35.47 -10.01 -10.02
N VAL A 583 -36.61 -10.69 -10.16
CA VAL A 583 -37.09 -11.67 -9.16
C VAL A 583 -36.06 -12.77 -8.86
N GLY A 584 -35.43 -13.35 -9.89
CA GLY A 584 -34.40 -14.39 -9.70
C GLY A 584 -33.22 -13.88 -8.87
N ARG A 585 -32.67 -12.72 -9.24
CA ARG A 585 -31.54 -12.10 -8.53
C ARG A 585 -31.90 -11.65 -7.11
N ILE A 586 -33.14 -11.24 -6.88
CA ILE A 586 -33.64 -10.90 -5.55
C ILE A 586 -33.67 -12.14 -4.66
N ARG A 587 -34.14 -13.29 -5.17
CA ARG A 587 -34.09 -14.57 -4.44
C ARG A 587 -32.65 -14.97 -4.11
N ASP A 588 -31.75 -14.94 -5.09
CA ASP A 588 -30.32 -15.20 -4.88
C ASP A 588 -29.73 -14.32 -3.76
N ALA A 589 -30.11 -13.04 -3.72
CA ALA A 589 -29.62 -12.10 -2.72
C ALA A 589 -30.21 -12.33 -1.31
N LEU A 590 -31.40 -12.93 -1.20
CA LEU A 590 -31.99 -13.32 0.10
C LEU A 590 -31.25 -14.50 0.73
N ASP A 591 -30.69 -15.38 -0.10
CA ASP A 591 -29.94 -16.57 0.34
C ASP A 591 -28.50 -16.26 0.78
N LEU A 592 -28.01 -15.03 0.54
CA LEU A 592 -26.68 -14.62 0.98
C LEU A 592 -26.53 -14.73 2.51
N PRO A 593 -25.39 -15.26 3.02
CA PRO A 593 -25.15 -15.40 4.46
C PRO A 593 -24.80 -14.07 5.17
N ASP A 594 -24.82 -12.94 4.45
CA ASP A 594 -24.46 -11.63 5.00
C ASP A 594 -25.56 -11.09 5.94
N GLN A 595 -25.28 -11.12 7.25
CA GLN A 595 -26.16 -10.59 8.29
C GLN A 595 -26.36 -9.06 8.20
N ARG A 596 -25.48 -8.33 7.50
CA ARG A 596 -25.59 -6.87 7.33
C ARG A 596 -26.43 -6.48 6.11
N TYR A 597 -26.86 -7.47 5.32
CA TYR A 597 -27.74 -7.27 4.20
C TYR A 597 -29.14 -6.85 4.68
N PRO A 598 -29.75 -5.77 4.15
CA PRO A 598 -31.10 -5.32 4.52
C PRO A 598 -32.17 -6.24 3.91
N LYS A 599 -32.26 -7.48 4.39
CA LYS A 599 -33.16 -8.52 3.85
C LYS A 599 -34.63 -8.12 3.93
N GLU A 600 -35.05 -7.40 4.96
CA GLU A 600 -36.42 -6.89 5.11
C GLU A 600 -36.83 -5.97 3.95
N ALA A 601 -35.98 -5.01 3.58
CA ALA A 601 -36.24 -4.10 2.47
C ALA A 601 -36.29 -4.86 1.13
N LEU A 602 -35.44 -5.88 0.98
CA LEU A 602 -35.41 -6.75 -0.20
C LEU A 602 -36.67 -7.62 -0.31
N LEU A 603 -37.14 -8.19 0.81
CA LEU A 603 -38.41 -8.91 0.90
C LEU A 603 -39.60 -8.02 0.57
N GLY A 604 -39.61 -6.76 1.04
CA GLY A 604 -40.66 -5.80 0.69
C GLY A 604 -40.76 -5.54 -0.82
N ILE A 605 -39.62 -5.49 -1.53
CA ILE A 605 -39.60 -5.36 -2.99
C ILE A 605 -40.14 -6.63 -3.64
N LEU A 606 -39.66 -7.80 -3.22
CA LEU A 606 -40.12 -9.09 -3.76
C LEU A 606 -41.64 -9.23 -3.60
N ALA A 607 -42.16 -9.00 -2.39
CA ALA A 607 -43.58 -9.07 -2.10
C ALA A 607 -44.40 -8.11 -2.96
N GLY A 608 -43.93 -6.86 -3.13
CA GLY A 608 -44.59 -5.88 -4.00
C GLY A 608 -44.65 -6.31 -5.47
N ILE A 609 -43.56 -6.89 -5.98
CA ILE A 609 -43.49 -7.46 -7.34
C ILE A 609 -44.47 -8.63 -7.48
N LEU A 610 -44.41 -9.61 -6.58
CA LEU A 610 -45.25 -10.81 -6.64
C LEU A 610 -46.74 -10.52 -6.39
N HIS A 611 -47.06 -9.44 -5.67
CA HIS A 611 -48.42 -8.95 -5.54
C HIS A 611 -48.96 -8.40 -6.86
N ARG A 612 -48.15 -7.58 -7.56
CA ARG A 612 -48.53 -6.95 -8.84
C ARG A 612 -48.53 -7.93 -10.02
N TRP A 613 -47.62 -8.91 -10.03
CA TRP A 613 -47.53 -9.94 -11.07
C TRP A 613 -47.56 -11.34 -10.48
N PRO A 614 -48.77 -11.88 -10.18
CA PRO A 614 -48.93 -13.21 -9.58
C PRO A 614 -48.28 -14.35 -10.38
N ALA A 615 -48.15 -14.20 -11.70
CA ALA A 615 -47.51 -15.19 -12.57
C ALA A 615 -46.01 -15.42 -12.29
N LEU A 616 -45.35 -14.50 -11.56
CA LEU A 616 -43.93 -14.62 -11.20
C LEU A 616 -43.70 -15.39 -9.89
N ARG A 617 -44.77 -15.80 -9.18
CA ARG A 617 -44.69 -16.52 -7.90
C ARG A 617 -44.14 -17.93 -8.11
N GLY A 618 -43.18 -18.31 -7.27
CA GLY A 618 -42.74 -19.71 -7.13
C GLY A 618 -43.76 -20.56 -6.35
N PRO A 619 -43.57 -21.89 -6.30
CA PRO A 619 -44.49 -22.80 -5.60
C PRO A 619 -44.70 -22.46 -4.12
N SER A 620 -43.65 -22.00 -3.42
CA SER A 620 -43.67 -21.61 -2.01
C SER A 620 -44.19 -20.20 -1.74
N GLU A 621 -44.45 -19.41 -2.79
CA GLU A 621 -44.88 -18.01 -2.70
C GLU A 621 -46.35 -17.83 -3.10
N GLN A 622 -47.05 -18.94 -3.40
CA GLN A 622 -48.48 -18.92 -3.66
C GLN A 622 -49.24 -18.61 -2.36
N PRO A 623 -50.25 -17.73 -2.39
CA PRO A 623 -51.07 -17.46 -1.21
C PRO A 623 -51.78 -18.75 -0.83
N VAL A 624 -51.67 -19.14 0.45
CA VAL A 624 -52.44 -20.26 0.97
C VAL A 624 -53.88 -19.80 1.10
N VAL A 625 -54.72 -20.20 0.15
CA VAL A 625 -56.16 -19.94 0.20
C VAL A 625 -56.77 -20.91 1.20
N TYR A 626 -56.98 -20.45 2.43
CA TYR A 626 -57.79 -21.18 3.40
C TYR A 626 -59.26 -20.94 3.08
N GLY A 627 -59.90 -21.88 2.38
CA GLY A 627 -61.31 -21.80 1.98
C GLY A 627 -61.93 -23.18 1.77
N GLY A 628 -62.76 -23.57 2.74
CA GLY A 628 -63.89 -24.51 2.70
C GLY A 628 -63.84 -25.71 1.76
N ALA A 629 -63.76 -26.90 2.35
CA ALA A 629 -64.31 -28.10 1.72
C ALA A 629 -65.77 -27.83 1.28
N ALA A 630 -66.06 -28.06 0.01
CA ALA A 630 -67.36 -28.45 -0.49
C ALA A 630 -67.17 -29.78 -1.23
#